data_AF-A0A925K4D0-F1
#
_entry.id   AF-A0A925K4D0-F1
#
_cell.length_a   1.000
_cell.length_b   1.000
_cell.length_c   1.000
_cell.angle_alpha   90.00
_cell.angle_beta   90.00
_cell.angle_gamma   90.00
#
_symmetry.space_group_name_H-M   'P 1'
#
loop_
_entity.id
_entity.type
_entity.pdbx_description
1 polymer ?
#
loop_
_entity_poly.entity_id
_entity_poly.type
_entity_poly.pdbx_seq_one_letter_code
_entity_poly.pdbx_strand_id
1 'polypeptide(L)'
;LIVLEEAVNWASDNGISTVKIKKIKSATDSSGRLPYVQREQIEGAQQMNGSIFGAEVDLTHPLAYGYHTKTVSLFKPNRVFMEKPKNPFASPFYYGNNPLQSGYVSKENADAIKNSAAVIVNTIGAGRVINISENINLRGFWLGGTKLFMNALFFGRTIDAGSARTEE
;
A
#
# COMPACT_ATOMS: atom_id res chain seq x y z
N LEU A 1 -8.28 -10.07 -10.19
CA LEU A 1 -8.26 -10.34 -8.74
C LEU A 1 -7.97 -9.03 -8.02
N ILE A 2 -8.71 -8.73 -6.94
CA ILE A 2 -8.44 -7.57 -6.09
C ILE A 2 -7.99 -8.13 -4.74
N VAL A 3 -6.83 -7.68 -4.27
CA VAL A 3 -6.18 -8.17 -3.06
C VAL A 3 -5.96 -6.99 -2.13
N LEU A 4 -6.39 -7.11 -0.87
CA LEU A 4 -6.36 -6.03 0.12
C LEU A 4 -5.53 -6.44 1.33
N GLU A 5 -4.85 -5.48 1.95
CA GLU A 5 -4.15 -5.65 3.24
C GLU A 5 -3.16 -6.83 3.24
N GLU A 6 -3.16 -7.65 4.29
CA GLU A 6 -2.27 -8.79 4.47
C GLU A 6 -2.47 -9.89 3.40
N ALA A 7 -3.60 -9.88 2.68
CA ALA A 7 -3.77 -10.78 1.55
C ALA A 7 -2.77 -10.47 0.42
N VAL A 8 -2.23 -9.25 0.35
CA VAL A 8 -1.16 -8.89 -0.60
C VAL A 8 0.10 -9.69 -0.30
N ASN A 9 0.46 -9.82 0.97
CA ASN A 9 1.60 -10.64 1.41
C ASN A 9 1.35 -12.10 1.04
N TRP A 10 0.17 -12.63 1.39
CA TRP A 10 -0.20 -14.01 1.06
C TRP A 10 -0.18 -14.28 -0.46
N ALA A 11 -0.71 -13.36 -1.27
CA ALA A 11 -0.72 -13.50 -2.72
C ALA A 11 0.71 -13.47 -3.30
N SER A 12 1.59 -12.64 -2.74
CA SER A 12 3.01 -12.59 -3.13
C SER A 12 3.72 -13.90 -2.78
N ASP A 13 3.56 -14.39 -1.55
CA ASP A 13 4.20 -15.62 -1.07
C ASP A 13 3.76 -16.87 -1.85
N ASN A 14 2.55 -16.85 -2.43
CA ASN A 14 2.01 -17.94 -3.23
C ASN A 14 2.18 -17.76 -4.75
N GLY A 15 2.95 -16.75 -5.20
CA GLY A 15 3.21 -16.51 -6.62
C GLY A 15 1.99 -16.02 -7.42
N ILE A 16 0.94 -15.57 -6.73
CA ILE A 16 -0.25 -14.94 -7.33
C ILE A 16 0.00 -13.44 -7.55
N SER A 17 1.00 -12.86 -6.90
CA SER A 17 1.43 -11.48 -7.10
C SER A 17 2.94 -11.40 -7.16
N THR A 18 3.49 -10.49 -7.96
CA THR A 18 4.93 -10.22 -8.05
C THR A 18 5.37 -9.04 -7.18
N VAL A 19 4.45 -8.54 -6.34
CA VAL A 19 4.69 -7.41 -5.45
C VAL A 19 5.75 -7.75 -4.41
N LYS A 20 6.70 -6.83 -4.23
CA LYS A 20 7.69 -6.89 -3.15
C LYS A 20 7.24 -6.04 -1.97
N ILE A 21 7.46 -6.55 -0.77
CA ILE A 21 7.08 -5.90 0.48
C ILE A 21 8.34 -5.39 1.15
N LYS A 22 8.34 -4.10 1.52
CA LYS A 22 9.45 -3.47 2.22
C LYS A 22 9.63 -4.11 3.59
N LYS A 23 10.87 -4.42 3.92
CA LYS A 23 11.26 -4.79 5.28
C LYS A 23 11.28 -3.56 6.17
N ILE A 24 10.57 -3.64 7.28
CA ILE A 24 10.57 -2.59 8.29
C ILE A 24 11.82 -2.77 9.16
N LYS A 25 12.56 -1.69 9.39
CA LYS A 25 13.73 -1.73 10.26
C LYS A 25 13.31 -2.08 11.69
N SER A 26 14.15 -2.84 12.39
CA SER A 26 13.95 -3.05 13.83
C SER A 26 14.05 -1.73 14.58
N ALA A 27 13.14 -1.50 15.52
CA ALA A 27 13.18 -0.36 16.43
C ALA A 27 14.29 -0.49 17.49
N THR A 28 14.89 -1.67 17.59
CA THR A 28 15.94 -1.98 18.57
C THR A 28 17.19 -2.48 17.87
N ASP A 29 18.34 -2.10 18.42
CA ASP A 29 19.62 -2.64 18.01
C ASP A 29 19.83 -4.02 18.67
N SER A 30 19.99 -5.05 17.84
CA SER A 30 20.17 -6.43 18.28
C SER A 30 21.52 -6.68 18.98
N SER A 31 22.47 -5.75 18.90
CA SER A 31 23.76 -5.84 19.58
C SER A 31 23.74 -5.38 21.04
N GLY A 32 22.68 -4.67 21.45
CA GLY A 32 22.53 -4.11 22.80
C GLY A 32 21.50 -4.85 23.66
N ARG A 33 21.64 -4.76 24.99
CA ARG A 33 20.63 -5.23 25.94
C ARG A 33 19.73 -4.07 26.36
N LEU A 34 18.42 -4.24 26.21
CA LEU A 34 17.41 -3.30 26.69
C LEU A 34 16.73 -3.82 27.97
N PRO A 35 16.28 -2.94 28.88
CA PRO A 35 15.46 -3.33 30.01
C PRO A 35 14.15 -3.98 29.56
N TYR A 36 13.79 -5.12 30.15
CA TYR A 36 12.58 -5.86 29.79
C TYR A 36 11.30 -5.02 29.91
N VAL A 37 11.24 -4.11 30.89
CA VAL A 37 10.11 -3.20 31.11
C VAL A 37 9.81 -2.30 29.90
N GLN A 38 10.78 -2.02 29.03
CA GLN A 38 10.58 -1.20 27.83
C GLN A 38 9.98 -1.98 26.65
N ARG A 39 9.96 -3.32 26.71
CA ARG A 39 9.55 -4.19 25.59
C ARG A 39 8.17 -3.82 25.07
N GLU A 40 7.17 -3.71 25.95
CA GLU A 40 5.79 -3.42 25.57
C GLU A 40 5.66 -2.04 24.91
N GLN A 41 6.29 -1.02 25.49
CA GLN A 41 6.24 0.34 24.95
C GLN A 41 6.89 0.40 23.55
N ILE A 42 8.01 -0.28 23.36
CA ILE A 42 8.72 -0.33 22.07
C ILE A 42 7.88 -1.08 21.04
N GLU A 43 7.39 -2.28 21.36
CA GLU A 43 6.58 -3.08 20.42
C GLU A 43 5.23 -2.42 20.12
N GLY A 44 4.60 -1.81 21.12
CA GLY A 44 3.36 -1.07 20.99
C GLY A 44 3.48 0.15 20.09
N ALA A 45 4.59 0.90 20.19
CA ALA A 45 4.88 2.03 19.30
C ALA A 45 5.03 1.61 17.83
N GLN A 46 5.38 0.35 17.54
CA GLN A 46 5.49 -0.14 16.16
C GLN A 46 4.14 -0.55 15.55
N GLN A 47 3.08 -0.64 16.34
CA GLN A 47 1.76 -0.98 15.83
C GLN A 47 1.18 0.17 15.00
N MET A 48 0.47 -0.16 13.92
CA MET A 48 -0.29 0.80 13.14
C MET A 48 -1.77 0.57 13.38
N ASN A 49 -2.37 1.36 14.27
CA ASN A 49 -3.79 1.24 14.61
C ASN A 49 -4.69 2.22 13.82
N GLY A 50 -4.15 2.84 12.78
CA GLY A 50 -4.87 3.79 11.94
C GLY A 50 -4.20 5.15 11.87
N SER A 51 -3.66 5.46 10.71
CA SER A 51 -3.17 6.80 10.36
C SER A 51 -3.59 7.13 8.94
N ILE A 52 -3.70 8.43 8.64
CA ILE A 52 -4.17 8.93 7.37
C ILE A 52 -2.96 9.38 6.56
N PHE A 53 -2.84 8.83 5.36
CA PHE A 53 -1.76 9.14 4.44
C PHE A 53 -2.31 9.67 3.12
N GLY A 54 -1.65 10.68 2.57
CA GLY A 54 -1.93 11.22 1.24
C GLY A 54 -1.19 10.42 0.19
N ALA A 55 -1.93 9.68 -0.63
CA ALA A 55 -1.40 9.02 -1.82
C ALA A 55 -1.55 9.93 -3.03
N GLU A 56 -0.47 10.12 -3.78
CA GLU A 56 -0.46 10.74 -5.10
C GLU A 56 -1.15 9.81 -6.10
N VAL A 57 -1.97 10.38 -6.99
CA VAL A 57 -2.84 9.64 -7.90
C VAL A 57 -2.53 10.00 -9.36
N ASP A 58 -2.29 8.99 -10.19
CA ASP A 58 -2.33 9.14 -11.64
C ASP A 58 -3.78 9.18 -12.13
N LEU A 59 -4.29 10.39 -12.37
CA LEU A 59 -5.66 10.65 -12.81
C LEU A 59 -5.97 10.08 -14.21
N THR A 60 -4.97 9.67 -14.98
CA THR A 60 -5.17 9.06 -16.31
C THR A 60 -5.38 7.55 -16.23
N HIS A 61 -5.06 6.93 -15.10
CA HIS A 61 -5.18 5.48 -14.92
C HIS A 61 -6.65 5.06 -14.71
N PRO A 62 -7.12 3.91 -15.22
CA PRO A 62 -8.51 3.45 -15.05
C PRO A 62 -8.99 3.36 -13.58
N LEU A 63 -8.07 3.03 -12.66
CA LEU A 63 -8.36 3.00 -11.22
C LEU A 63 -8.64 4.37 -10.60
N ALA A 64 -8.23 5.45 -11.26
CA ALA A 64 -8.47 6.83 -10.85
C ALA A 64 -9.65 7.49 -11.58
N TYR A 65 -10.49 6.72 -12.28
CA TYR A 65 -11.68 7.27 -12.92
C TYR A 65 -12.58 8.02 -11.92
N GLY A 66 -12.99 9.24 -12.28
CA GLY A 66 -13.82 10.10 -11.42
C GLY A 66 -13.10 10.71 -10.22
N TYR A 67 -11.78 10.58 -10.10
CA TYR A 67 -10.99 11.43 -9.21
C TYR A 67 -10.66 12.74 -9.92
N HIS A 68 -10.63 13.84 -9.16
CA HIS A 68 -10.34 15.18 -9.68
C HIS A 68 -9.14 15.84 -8.99
N THR A 69 -8.65 15.24 -7.90
CA THR A 69 -7.51 15.73 -7.12
C THR A 69 -6.34 14.77 -7.28
N LYS A 70 -5.13 15.32 -7.40
CA LYS A 70 -3.89 14.53 -7.52
C LYS A 70 -3.48 13.81 -6.23
N THR A 71 -4.23 13.98 -5.15
CA THR A 71 -3.99 13.34 -3.86
C THR A 71 -5.31 12.79 -3.31
N VAL A 72 -5.26 11.57 -2.79
CA VAL A 72 -6.35 10.93 -2.04
C VAL A 72 -5.86 10.57 -0.64
N SER A 73 -6.68 10.84 0.37
CA SER A 73 -6.42 10.39 1.74
C SER A 73 -6.84 8.93 1.90
N LEU A 74 -5.90 8.09 2.30
CA LEU A 74 -6.11 6.68 2.59
C LEU A 74 -5.86 6.40 4.07
N PHE A 75 -6.74 5.62 4.67
CA PHE A 75 -6.59 5.17 6.05
C PHE A 75 -5.83 3.86 6.10
N LYS A 76 -4.72 3.86 6.84
CA LYS A 76 -3.81 2.73 6.93
C LYS A 76 -3.77 2.17 8.36
N PRO A 77 -4.40 1.01 8.60
CA PRO A 77 -4.41 0.31 9.89
C PRO A 77 -3.46 -0.90 9.94
N ASN A 78 -2.47 -0.97 9.05
CA ASN A 78 -1.60 -2.14 8.92
C ASN A 78 -0.17 -1.72 8.52
N ARG A 79 0.72 -2.71 8.46
CA ARG A 79 2.15 -2.53 8.16
C ARG A 79 2.55 -3.13 6.81
N VAL A 80 1.60 -3.25 5.89
CA VAL A 80 1.86 -3.71 4.52
C VAL A 80 2.40 -2.55 3.70
N PHE A 81 3.71 -2.51 3.47
CA PHE A 81 4.37 -1.44 2.71
C PHE A 81 4.92 -2.01 1.41
N MET A 82 4.26 -1.75 0.27
CA MET A 82 4.71 -2.27 -1.01
C MET A 82 5.87 -1.44 -1.58
N GLU A 83 6.90 -2.09 -2.10
CA GLU A 83 7.97 -1.43 -2.83
C GLU A 83 7.45 -0.76 -4.10
N LYS A 84 8.09 0.34 -4.52
CA LYS A 84 7.81 0.91 -5.83
C LYS A 84 8.21 -0.10 -6.91
N PRO A 85 7.29 -0.51 -7.81
CA PRO A 85 7.65 -1.41 -8.90
C PRO A 85 8.63 -0.71 -9.86
N LYS A 86 9.48 -1.50 -10.54
CA LYS A 86 10.38 -0.98 -11.58
C LYS A 86 9.61 -0.38 -12.76
N ASN A 87 8.50 -1.02 -13.13
CA ASN A 87 7.60 -0.50 -14.15
C ASN A 87 6.91 0.78 -13.64
N PRO A 88 7.12 1.94 -14.29
CA PRO A 88 6.59 3.22 -13.82
C PRO A 88 5.06 3.32 -13.91
N PHE A 89 4.40 2.51 -14.74
CA PHE A 89 2.95 2.53 -14.95
C PHE A 89 2.19 1.59 -14.01
N ALA A 90 2.88 0.71 -13.28
CA ALA A 90 2.26 -0.32 -12.47
C ALA A 90 1.74 0.20 -11.10
N SER A 91 2.04 1.44 -10.71
CA SER A 91 1.69 2.01 -9.40
C SER A 91 0.88 3.31 -9.52
N PRO A 92 -0.43 3.24 -9.82
CA PRO A 92 -1.27 4.43 -10.03
C PRO A 92 -1.57 5.24 -8.76
N PHE A 93 -1.36 4.66 -7.57
CA PHE A 93 -1.48 5.34 -6.28
C PHE A 93 -0.19 5.16 -5.49
N TYR A 94 0.46 6.26 -5.10
CA TYR A 94 1.83 6.24 -4.59
C TYR A 94 2.00 7.17 -3.39
N TYR A 95 2.69 6.70 -2.35
CA TYR A 95 3.08 7.52 -1.21
C TYR A 95 4.43 8.18 -1.47
N GLY A 96 4.45 9.50 -1.51
CA GLY A 96 5.64 10.31 -1.71
C GLY A 96 6.60 10.32 -0.51
N ASN A 97 7.43 11.36 -0.42
CA ASN A 97 8.49 11.44 0.58
C ASN A 97 7.98 11.69 2.02
N ASN A 98 6.89 12.46 2.17
CA ASN A 98 6.26 12.75 3.45
C ASN A 98 4.74 12.58 3.35
N PRO A 99 4.24 11.33 3.35
CA PRO A 99 2.83 11.07 3.04
C PRO A 99 1.90 11.22 4.25
N LEU A 100 2.40 11.34 5.48
CA LEU A 100 1.56 11.42 6.68
C LEU A 100 0.73 12.72 6.69
N GLN A 101 -0.58 12.59 6.78
CA GLN A 101 -1.50 13.73 6.92
C GLN A 101 -2.02 13.87 8.35
N SER A 102 -2.30 12.75 9.03
CA SER A 102 -2.81 12.75 10.39
C SER A 102 -2.61 11.37 11.06
N GLY A 103 -2.52 11.37 12.38
CA GLY A 103 -2.30 10.16 13.20
C GLY A 103 -0.85 9.96 13.62
N TYR A 104 -0.60 8.81 14.26
CA TYR A 104 0.71 8.43 14.77
C TYR A 104 1.39 7.41 13.86
N VAL A 105 2.70 7.53 13.70
CA VAL A 105 3.54 6.55 13.00
C VAL A 105 4.92 6.54 13.65
N SER A 106 5.46 5.35 13.93
CA SER A 106 6.84 5.23 14.39
C SER A 106 7.82 5.68 13.32
N LYS A 107 9.05 5.99 13.71
CA LYS A 107 10.10 6.37 12.76
C LYS A 107 10.35 5.27 11.73
N GLU A 108 10.37 4.02 12.17
CA GLU A 108 10.64 2.85 11.33
C GLU A 108 9.52 2.64 10.30
N ASN A 109 8.25 2.79 10.71
CA ASN A 109 7.11 2.70 9.80
C ASN A 109 7.03 3.92 8.87
N ALA A 110 7.41 5.12 9.33
CA ALA A 110 7.48 6.32 8.50
C ALA A 110 8.54 6.17 7.39
N ASP A 111 9.69 5.60 7.71
CA ASP A 111 10.74 5.25 6.75
C ASP A 111 10.26 4.19 5.76
N ALA A 112 9.47 3.21 6.20
CA ALA A 112 8.94 2.16 5.33
C ALA A 112 7.90 2.69 4.34
N ILE A 113 6.93 3.50 4.79
CA ILE A 113 5.86 4.03 3.92
C ILE A 113 6.36 5.11 2.95
N LYS A 114 7.42 5.83 3.31
CA LYS A 114 8.05 6.80 2.40
C LYS A 114 8.42 6.14 1.08
N ASN A 115 8.05 6.76 -0.04
CA ASN A 115 8.34 6.25 -1.38
C ASN A 115 7.88 4.79 -1.58
N SER A 116 6.62 4.51 -1.27
CA SER A 116 6.01 3.17 -1.37
C SER A 116 4.74 3.23 -2.20
N ALA A 117 4.34 2.11 -2.78
CA ALA A 117 3.10 2.04 -3.55
C ALA A 117 1.91 1.80 -2.60
N ALA A 118 0.82 2.55 -2.78
CA ALA A 118 -0.46 2.26 -2.13
C ALA A 118 -1.27 1.24 -2.94
N VAL A 119 -1.14 1.29 -4.27
CA VAL A 119 -1.77 0.36 -5.21
C VAL A 119 -0.74 -0.10 -6.23
N ILE A 120 -0.63 -1.41 -6.45
CA ILE A 120 0.14 -1.99 -7.54
C ILE A 120 -0.77 -2.87 -8.39
N VAL A 121 -0.70 -2.69 -9.70
CA VAL A 121 -1.31 -3.61 -10.67
C VAL A 121 -0.20 -4.42 -11.32
N ASN A 122 -0.28 -5.75 -11.17
CA ASN A 122 0.58 -6.68 -11.88
C ASN A 122 -0.25 -7.67 -12.71
N THR A 123 0.37 -8.29 -13.70
CA THR A 123 -0.27 -9.31 -14.55
C THR A 123 0.22 -10.71 -14.25
N ILE A 124 -0.70 -11.68 -14.33
CA ILE A 124 -0.37 -13.10 -14.44
C ILE A 124 -1.11 -13.65 -15.66
N GLY A 125 -0.36 -14.10 -16.67
CA GLY A 125 -0.92 -14.41 -17.98
C GLY A 125 -1.71 -13.22 -18.55
N ALA A 126 -2.99 -13.43 -18.85
CA ALA A 126 -3.91 -12.37 -19.27
C ALA A 126 -4.68 -11.70 -18.11
N GLY A 127 -4.52 -12.21 -16.88
CA GLY A 127 -5.20 -11.72 -15.68
C GLY A 127 -4.50 -10.51 -15.07
N ARG A 128 -5.27 -9.70 -14.32
CA ARG A 128 -4.77 -8.55 -13.57
C ARG A 128 -4.98 -8.79 -12.09
N VAL A 129 -3.94 -8.52 -11.31
CA VAL A 129 -3.95 -8.58 -9.86
C VAL A 129 -3.75 -7.15 -9.37
N ILE A 130 -4.78 -6.61 -8.73
CA ILE A 130 -4.80 -5.26 -8.18
C ILE A 130 -4.54 -5.40 -6.69
N ASN A 131 -3.35 -5.05 -6.26
CA ASN A 131 -2.88 -5.13 -4.88
C ASN A 131 -3.07 -3.76 -4.24
N ILE A 132 -3.76 -3.71 -3.11
CA ILE A 132 -4.03 -2.49 -2.37
C ILE A 132 -3.57 -2.72 -0.94
N SER A 133 -2.64 -1.91 -0.46
CA SER A 133 -2.03 -2.13 0.85
C SER A 133 -2.99 -1.91 2.03
N GLU A 134 -4.13 -1.28 1.81
CA GLU A 134 -5.12 -0.93 2.83
C GLU A 134 -6.52 -1.51 2.52
N ASN A 135 -7.34 -1.70 3.55
CA ASN A 135 -8.77 -1.88 3.36
C ASN A 135 -9.44 -0.53 3.08
N ILE A 136 -9.59 -0.25 1.79
CA ILE A 136 -10.21 0.98 1.27
C ILE A 136 -11.72 1.09 1.49
N ASN A 137 -12.35 0.06 2.06
CA ASN A 137 -13.76 0.08 2.47
C ASN A 137 -13.94 0.03 3.99
N LEU A 138 -12.86 0.18 4.77
CA LEU A 138 -12.91 0.05 6.22
C LEU A 138 -14.00 0.96 6.80
N ARG A 139 -15.00 0.35 7.44
CA ARG A 139 -16.17 1.01 8.07
C ARG A 139 -17.00 1.91 7.12
N GLY A 140 -16.80 1.85 5.80
CA GLY A 140 -17.67 2.45 4.80
C GLY A 140 -17.70 4.00 4.73
N PHE A 141 -16.88 4.71 5.50
CA PHE A 141 -16.91 6.19 5.53
C PHE A 141 -15.81 6.86 4.69
N TRP A 142 -14.78 6.11 4.28
CA TRP A 142 -13.70 6.60 3.42
C TRP A 142 -14.11 6.58 1.95
N LEU A 143 -14.93 7.54 1.52
CA LEU A 143 -15.43 7.60 0.13
C LEU A 143 -14.31 7.67 -0.92
N GLY A 144 -13.18 8.29 -0.56
CA GLY A 144 -11.97 8.32 -1.38
C GLY A 144 -11.37 6.93 -1.61
N GLY A 145 -11.43 6.01 -0.65
CA GLY A 145 -11.04 4.62 -0.83
C GLY A 145 -12.12 3.80 -1.53
N THR A 146 -13.39 3.98 -1.16
CA THR A 146 -14.52 3.24 -1.78
C THR A 146 -14.56 3.45 -3.29
N LYS A 147 -14.27 4.65 -3.78
CA LYS A 147 -14.21 4.92 -5.23
C LYS A 147 -13.14 4.08 -5.93
N LEU A 148 -11.95 3.95 -5.35
CA LEU A 148 -10.87 3.10 -5.87
C LEU A 148 -11.32 1.65 -5.95
N PHE A 149 -12.05 1.16 -4.94
CA PHE A 149 -12.58 -0.21 -4.93
C PHE A 149 -13.55 -0.43 -6.09
N MET A 150 -14.49 0.50 -6.27
CA MET A 150 -15.46 0.44 -7.37
C MET A 150 -14.75 0.48 -8.73
N ASN A 151 -13.76 1.35 -8.89
CA ASN A 151 -12.97 1.41 -10.13
C ASN A 151 -12.19 0.11 -10.37
N ALA A 152 -11.63 -0.51 -9.33
CA ALA A 152 -10.98 -1.81 -9.44
C ALA A 152 -11.95 -2.91 -9.89
N LEU A 153 -13.18 -2.89 -9.37
CA LEU A 153 -14.22 -3.85 -9.72
C LEU A 153 -14.73 -3.67 -11.17
N PHE A 154 -15.06 -2.44 -11.57
CA PHE A 154 -15.73 -2.17 -12.84
C PHE A 154 -14.75 -1.89 -13.99
N PHE A 155 -13.63 -1.23 -13.72
CA PHE A 155 -12.64 -0.81 -14.71
C PHE A 155 -11.32 -1.59 -14.62
N GLY A 156 -11.13 -2.48 -13.65
CA GLY A 156 -9.91 -3.29 -13.55
C GLY A 156 -9.60 -4.11 -14.81
N ARG A 157 -10.63 -4.48 -15.59
CA ARG A 157 -10.47 -5.23 -16.85
C ARG A 157 -9.98 -4.37 -18.03
N THR A 158 -10.15 -3.05 -17.96
CA THR A 158 -9.76 -2.11 -19.02
C THR A 158 -8.30 -1.67 -18.89
N ILE A 159 -7.64 -1.98 -17.78
CA ILE A 159 -6.21 -1.76 -17.59
C ILE A 159 -5.45 -2.61 -18.61
N ASP A 160 -4.61 -1.95 -19.40
CA ASP A 160 -3.78 -2.63 -20.38
C ASP A 160 -2.85 -3.64 -19.69
N ALA A 161 -2.72 -4.83 -20.27
CA ALA A 161 -1.87 -5.86 -19.65
C ALA A 161 -0.39 -5.48 -19.75
N GLY A 162 0.04 -4.82 -20.83
CA GLY A 162 1.42 -4.38 -21.04
C GLY A 162 1.84 -3.33 -20.01
N SER A 163 0.95 -2.41 -19.64
CA SER A 163 1.25 -1.39 -18.61
C SER A 163 1.44 -1.96 -17.21
N ALA A 164 0.97 -3.18 -16.94
CA ALA A 164 1.04 -3.85 -15.65
C ALA A 164 2.03 -5.04 -15.63
N ARG A 165 2.81 -5.27 -16.69
CA ARG A 165 3.87 -6.27 -16.67
C ARG A 165 5.01 -5.80 -15.76
N THR A 166 5.30 -6.60 -14.75
CA THR A 166 6.53 -6.48 -13.98
C THR A 166 7.46 -7.55 -14.54
N GLU A 167 8.55 -7.12 -15.19
CA GLU A 167 9.50 -8.03 -15.84
C GLU A 167 9.93 -9.16 -14.90
N GLU A 168 10.09 -10.37 -15.45
CA GLU A 168 10.84 -11.47 -14.85
C GLU A 168 12.30 -11.06 -14.59
#